data_AF-A0AAD9YG64-F1
#
_entry.id   AF-A0AAD9YG64-F1
#
_cell.length_a   1.000
_cell.length_b   1.000
_cell.length_c   1.000
_cell.angle_alpha   90.00
_cell.angle_beta   90.00
_cell.angle_gamma   90.00
#
_symmetry.space_group_name_H-M   'P 1'
#
loop_
_entity.id
_entity.type
_entity.pdbx_description
1 polymer ?
#
loop_
_entity_poly.entity_id
_entity_poly.type
_entity_poly.pdbx_seq_one_letter_code
_entity_poly.pdbx_strand_id
1 'polypeptide(L)'
;MRNFLGFLLLPGLALGSPVLQAQEPIFEIHQMFTGGKTPAEGSFAQFTIRPTPNSGLVLCRVDMPASRIVPTVTETVCKDPIKRVTANQITFSLMPMGDGMHFNVWYAFTSHGALHGERHFGPKEFDNVTLSDGRGWVVSYVGDHWFNLTTTTVMRSPGKELGTKIEESHE
;
A
#
# COMPACT_ATOMS: atom_id res chain seq x y z
N MET A 1 41.74 53.33 -44.87
CA MET A 1 41.44 51.88 -44.83
C MET A 1 41.74 51.40 -43.41
N ARG A 2 40.99 50.57 -42.69
CA ARG A 2 39.63 50.03 -42.73
C ARG A 2 39.52 49.31 -41.36
N ASN A 3 38.43 49.53 -40.62
CA ASN A 3 38.08 48.91 -39.33
C ASN A 3 38.30 47.40 -39.31
N PHE A 4 38.48 46.79 -38.12
CA PHE A 4 37.57 45.75 -37.62
C PHE A 4 37.80 45.49 -36.12
N LEU A 5 36.75 45.72 -35.32
CA LEU A 5 36.59 45.19 -33.97
C LEU A 5 36.54 43.65 -34.03
N GLY A 6 37.36 42.98 -33.21
CA GLY A 6 37.28 41.54 -32.96
C GLY A 6 36.40 41.26 -31.74
N PHE A 7 35.28 40.57 -31.99
CA PHE A 7 34.25 40.17 -31.04
C PHE A 7 34.76 39.26 -29.91
N LEU A 8 34.22 39.49 -28.71
CA LEU A 8 34.23 38.59 -27.56
C LEU A 8 33.54 37.26 -27.89
N LEU A 9 34.23 36.14 -27.64
CA LEU A 9 33.63 34.82 -27.54
C LEU A 9 33.96 34.26 -26.15
N LEU A 10 33.07 34.50 -25.19
CA LEU A 10 33.02 33.73 -23.95
C LEU A 10 32.47 32.33 -24.29
N PRO A 11 33.15 31.24 -23.89
CA PRO A 11 32.60 29.91 -24.04
C PRO A 11 31.36 29.80 -23.13
N GLY A 12 30.23 29.45 -23.74
CA GLY A 12 28.98 29.25 -23.05
C GLY A 12 29.14 28.25 -21.91
N LEU A 13 28.87 28.71 -20.69
CA LEU A 13 28.50 27.86 -19.57
C LEU A 13 27.24 27.10 -19.98
N ALA A 14 27.43 25.84 -20.40
CA ALA A 14 26.34 24.89 -20.49
C ALA A 14 25.79 24.71 -19.07
N LEU A 15 24.70 25.41 -18.77
CA LEU A 15 23.81 25.14 -17.65
C LEU A 15 23.18 23.76 -17.90
N GLY A 16 23.92 22.70 -17.61
CA GLY A 16 23.35 21.39 -17.40
C GLY A 16 22.54 21.46 -16.11
N SER A 17 21.23 21.75 -16.22
CA SER A 17 20.32 21.56 -15.11
C SER A 17 20.51 20.13 -14.60
N PRO A 18 20.83 19.90 -13.31
CA PRO A 18 20.77 18.55 -12.79
C PRO A 18 19.32 18.11 -12.97
N VAL A 19 19.11 17.12 -13.84
CA VAL A 19 17.86 16.38 -13.88
C VAL A 19 17.73 15.82 -12.47
N LEU A 20 16.85 16.43 -11.67
CA LEU A 20 16.40 15.85 -10.43
C LEU A 20 15.77 14.52 -10.85
N GLN A 21 16.53 13.43 -10.73
CA GLN A 21 16.02 12.10 -10.99
C GLN A 21 14.99 11.85 -9.90
N ALA A 22 13.72 12.12 -10.20
CA ALA A 22 12.62 11.91 -9.28
C ALA A 22 12.64 10.42 -8.92
N GLN A 23 13.01 10.11 -7.69
CA GLN A 23 13.03 8.74 -7.23
C GLN A 23 11.60 8.22 -7.29
N GLU A 24 11.41 7.09 -7.99
CA GLU A 24 10.10 6.47 -8.07
C GLU A 24 9.58 6.20 -6.65
N PRO A 25 8.34 6.60 -6.33
CA PRO A 25 7.81 6.37 -5.01
C PRO A 25 7.78 4.86 -4.73
N ILE A 26 8.25 4.50 -3.54
CA ILE A 26 8.24 3.13 -3.02
C ILE A 26 7.40 3.08 -1.76
N PHE A 27 6.62 2.02 -1.61
CA PHE A 27 6.05 1.68 -0.31
C PHE A 27 7.00 0.78 0.43
N GLU A 28 7.32 1.13 1.67
CA GLU A 28 8.03 0.23 2.57
C GLU A 28 7.00 -0.49 3.43
N ILE A 29 6.91 -1.80 3.24
CA ILE A 29 6.02 -2.68 4.00
C ILE A 29 6.85 -3.35 5.09
N HIS A 30 6.36 -3.25 6.32
CA HIS A 30 6.91 -3.87 7.50
C HIS A 30 5.84 -4.71 8.19
N GLN A 31 6.27 -5.64 9.05
CA GLN A 31 5.37 -6.42 9.92
C GLN A 31 4.21 -7.05 9.15
N MET A 32 4.46 -7.55 7.93
CA MET A 32 3.45 -8.25 7.14
C MET A 32 3.12 -9.58 7.82
N PHE A 33 1.93 -9.67 8.41
CA PHE A 33 1.42 -10.86 9.07
C PHE A 33 -0.02 -11.09 8.63
N THR A 34 -0.32 -12.30 8.19
CA THR A 34 -1.69 -12.67 7.86
C THR A 34 -1.88 -14.16 8.14
N GLY A 35 -3.04 -14.54 8.63
CA GLY A 35 -3.27 -15.92 9.03
C GLY A 35 -4.60 -16.16 9.71
N GLY A 36 -4.92 -17.44 9.85
CA GLY A 36 -5.97 -17.90 10.74
C GLY A 36 -5.58 -17.74 12.21
N LYS A 37 -6.58 -17.72 13.07
CA LYS A 37 -6.45 -17.89 14.52
C LYS A 37 -7.28 -19.10 14.94
N THR A 38 -7.54 -19.25 16.23
CA THR A 38 -8.52 -20.25 16.69
C THR A 38 -9.90 -19.97 16.08
N PRO A 39 -10.78 -20.98 15.94
CA PRO A 39 -12.14 -20.77 15.43
C PRO A 39 -12.95 -19.71 16.19
N ALA A 40 -12.64 -19.45 17.46
CA ALA A 40 -13.29 -18.42 18.26
C ALA A 40 -12.75 -17.00 17.98
N GLU A 41 -11.53 -16.88 17.48
CA GLU A 41 -10.81 -15.61 17.34
C GLU A 41 -10.74 -15.11 15.88
N GLY A 42 -11.08 -15.96 14.91
CA GLY A 42 -11.17 -15.55 13.51
C GLY A 42 -9.87 -15.64 12.75
N SER A 43 -9.69 -14.73 11.81
CA SER A 43 -8.46 -14.58 11.01
C SER A 43 -8.08 -13.12 10.96
N PHE A 44 -6.87 -12.80 10.49
CA PHE A 44 -6.40 -11.43 10.45
C PHE A 44 -5.44 -11.19 9.29
N ALA A 45 -5.37 -9.93 8.87
CA ALA A 45 -4.27 -9.41 8.07
C ALA A 45 -3.77 -8.11 8.72
N GLN A 46 -2.45 -7.98 8.79
CA GLN A 46 -1.77 -6.87 9.41
C GLN A 46 -0.50 -6.53 8.63
N PHE A 47 -0.24 -5.25 8.45
CA PHE A 47 1.04 -4.75 7.99
C PHE A 47 1.21 -3.31 8.46
N THR A 48 2.44 -2.85 8.50
CA THR A 48 2.79 -1.45 8.71
C THR A 48 3.36 -0.90 7.41
N ILE A 49 2.93 0.28 6.99
CA ILE A 49 3.37 0.90 5.74
C ILE A 49 3.95 2.29 5.98
N ARG A 50 5.05 2.59 5.30
CA ARG A 50 5.51 3.96 5.03
C ARG A 50 5.19 4.28 3.57
N PRO A 51 4.10 5.02 3.29
CA PRO A 51 3.66 5.28 1.91
C PRO A 51 4.52 6.31 1.16
N THR A 52 5.24 7.18 1.88
CA THR A 52 6.21 8.12 1.30
C THR A 52 7.44 8.24 2.20
N PRO A 53 8.63 8.60 1.68
CA PRO A 53 9.86 8.66 2.47
C PRO A 53 9.77 9.53 3.74
N ASN A 54 8.97 10.60 3.69
CA ASN A 54 8.80 11.55 4.79
C ASN A 54 7.57 11.26 5.67
N SER A 55 6.81 10.20 5.37
CA SER A 55 5.66 9.79 6.17
C SER A 55 6.07 8.94 7.37
N GLY A 56 5.29 9.04 8.44
CA GLY A 56 5.38 8.09 9.55
C GLY A 56 4.84 6.71 9.15
N LEU A 57 5.23 5.69 9.91
CA LEU A 57 4.69 4.34 9.76
C LEU A 57 3.21 4.30 10.20
N VAL A 58 2.37 3.69 9.37
CA VAL A 58 0.93 3.49 9.63
C VAL A 58 0.64 2.00 9.75
N LEU A 59 0.02 1.60 10.86
CA LEU A 59 -0.43 0.21 11.07
C LEU A 59 -1.80 0.01 10.40
N CYS A 60 -1.88 -0.95 9.49
CA CYS A 60 -3.13 -1.41 8.91
C CYS A 60 -3.45 -2.79 9.46
N ARG A 61 -4.63 -2.94 10.06
CA ARG A 61 -5.11 -4.23 10.57
C ARG A 61 -6.58 -4.43 10.23
N VAL A 62 -6.90 -5.64 9.82
CA VAL A 62 -8.28 -6.14 9.77
C VAL A 62 -8.36 -7.47 10.51
N ASP A 63 -9.36 -7.58 11.37
CA ASP A 63 -9.78 -8.83 11.98
C ASP A 63 -11.06 -9.30 11.27
N MET A 64 -11.08 -10.57 10.88
CA MET A 64 -12.15 -11.19 10.11
C MET A 64 -12.79 -12.31 10.94
N PRO A 65 -14.05 -12.70 10.67
CA PRO A 65 -14.74 -13.75 11.41
C PRO A 65 -14.00 -15.10 11.44
N ALA A 66 -14.53 -16.02 12.26
CA ALA A 66 -14.08 -17.40 12.46
C ALA A 66 -13.54 -18.08 11.19
N SER A 67 -12.21 -18.19 11.07
CA SER A 67 -11.54 -18.86 9.96
C SER A 67 -10.17 -19.36 10.43
N ARG A 68 -9.80 -20.58 10.03
CA ARG A 68 -8.46 -21.15 10.29
C ARG A 68 -7.45 -20.80 9.20
N ILE A 69 -7.87 -20.10 8.14
CA ILE A 69 -7.01 -19.78 7.01
C ILE A 69 -6.80 -18.28 6.89
N VAL A 70 -5.78 -17.90 6.13
CA VAL A 70 -5.51 -16.52 5.70
C VAL A 70 -6.79 -15.90 5.13
N PRO A 71 -7.19 -14.68 5.55
CA PRO A 71 -8.42 -14.07 5.10
C PRO A 71 -8.34 -13.58 3.66
N THR A 72 -9.47 -13.66 2.95
CA THR A 72 -9.73 -12.81 1.79
C THR A 72 -10.17 -11.44 2.26
N VAL A 73 -9.34 -10.44 2.04
CA VAL A 73 -9.66 -9.03 2.32
C VAL A 73 -9.98 -8.36 0.99
N THR A 74 -11.26 -8.06 0.78
CA THR A 74 -11.66 -7.17 -0.32
C THR A 74 -11.16 -5.76 -0.04
N GLU A 75 -11.10 -4.91 -1.06
CA GLU A 75 -10.64 -3.52 -0.96
C GLU A 75 -11.22 -2.81 0.28
N THR A 76 -10.37 -2.56 1.27
CA THR A 76 -10.73 -2.10 2.62
C THR A 76 -9.86 -0.93 3.03
N VAL A 77 -10.48 0.12 3.56
CA VAL A 77 -9.76 1.27 4.13
C VAL A 77 -9.00 0.83 5.37
N CYS A 78 -7.72 1.20 5.44
CA CYS A 78 -6.85 0.91 6.56
C CYS A 78 -7.40 1.55 7.84
N LYS A 79 -7.54 0.74 8.89
CA LYS A 79 -7.93 1.19 10.22
C LYS A 79 -6.70 1.08 11.13
N ASP A 80 -6.10 2.23 11.43
CA ASP A 80 -5.03 2.33 12.41
C ASP A 80 -5.63 2.41 13.83
N PRO A 81 -5.26 1.50 14.76
CA PRO A 81 -5.70 1.56 16.15
C PRO A 81 -5.42 2.90 16.85
N ILE A 82 -4.36 3.61 16.44
CA ILE A 82 -3.96 4.91 17.00
C ILE A 82 -4.59 6.08 16.20
N LYS A 83 -5.43 5.76 15.20
CA LYS A 83 -6.25 6.70 14.42
C LYS A 83 -5.46 7.82 13.73
N ARG A 84 -4.29 7.50 13.15
CA ARG A 84 -3.56 8.45 12.30
C ARG A 84 -4.43 8.83 11.10
N VAL A 85 -4.50 10.13 10.78
CA VAL A 85 -5.28 10.65 9.64
C VAL A 85 -4.85 9.99 8.33
N THR A 86 -3.55 9.72 8.17
CA THR A 86 -2.97 9.04 7.01
C THR A 86 -3.54 7.64 6.77
N ALA A 87 -4.06 6.96 7.80
CA ALA A 87 -4.69 5.65 7.64
C ALA A 87 -5.93 5.69 6.73
N ASN A 88 -6.71 6.78 6.80
CA ASN A 88 -7.91 6.95 5.97
C ASN A 88 -7.58 7.16 4.48
N GLN A 89 -6.33 7.46 4.15
CA GLN A 89 -5.83 7.58 2.78
C GLN A 89 -5.31 6.26 2.23
N ILE A 90 -5.17 5.24 3.09
CA ILE A 90 -4.63 3.94 2.72
C ILE A 90 -5.79 2.96 2.53
N THR A 91 -5.79 2.25 1.43
CA THR A 91 -6.70 1.14 1.19
C THR A 91 -5.86 -0.07 0.78
N PHE A 92 -6.28 -1.27 1.15
CA PHE A 92 -5.58 -2.48 0.73
C PHE A 92 -6.55 -3.61 0.43
N SER A 93 -6.07 -4.61 -0.29
CA SER A 93 -6.74 -5.89 -0.47
C SER A 93 -5.74 -7.03 -0.34
N LEU A 94 -6.25 -8.20 0.01
CA LEU A 94 -5.54 -9.46 0.03
C LEU A 94 -6.48 -10.52 -0.54
N MET A 95 -6.37 -10.80 -1.83
CA MET A 95 -7.34 -11.65 -2.53
C MET A 95 -6.68 -12.91 -3.06
N PRO A 96 -7.37 -14.06 -3.08
CA PRO A 96 -6.83 -15.26 -3.72
C PRO A 96 -6.48 -15.01 -5.19
N MET A 97 -5.33 -15.51 -5.63
CA MET A 97 -4.88 -15.48 -7.02
C MET A 97 -4.11 -16.77 -7.31
N GLY A 98 -4.71 -17.67 -8.09
CA GLY A 98 -4.15 -19.01 -8.28
C GLY A 98 -4.12 -19.78 -6.96
N ASP A 99 -2.95 -20.31 -6.61
CA ASP A 99 -2.66 -21.03 -5.37
C ASP A 99 -2.07 -20.13 -4.26
N GLY A 100 -1.95 -18.83 -4.52
CA GLY A 100 -1.43 -17.84 -3.59
C GLY A 100 -2.42 -16.71 -3.30
N MET A 101 -1.89 -15.61 -2.79
CA MET A 101 -2.65 -14.40 -2.48
C MET A 101 -2.04 -13.20 -3.19
N HIS A 102 -2.87 -12.30 -3.71
CA HIS A 102 -2.44 -11.03 -4.29
C HIS A 102 -2.71 -9.90 -3.30
N PHE A 103 -1.63 -9.28 -2.84
CA PHE A 103 -1.66 -8.13 -1.96
C PHE A 103 -1.57 -6.85 -2.76
N ASN A 104 -2.52 -5.94 -2.53
CA ASN A 104 -2.56 -4.63 -3.16
C ASN A 104 -2.68 -3.56 -2.09
N VAL A 105 -2.00 -2.43 -2.28
CA VAL A 105 -2.14 -1.25 -1.42
C VAL A 105 -2.22 -0.01 -2.27
N TRP A 106 -3.12 0.89 -1.88
CA TRP A 106 -3.29 2.21 -2.46
C TRP A 106 -3.09 3.28 -1.40
N TYR A 107 -2.39 4.36 -1.75
CA TYR A 107 -2.26 5.57 -0.95
C TYR A 107 -2.78 6.77 -1.74
N ALA A 108 -3.93 7.31 -1.33
CA ALA A 108 -4.56 8.45 -1.96
C ALA A 108 -3.94 9.77 -1.48
N PHE A 109 -3.32 10.52 -2.40
CA PHE A 109 -2.75 11.85 -2.12
C PHE A 109 -3.63 12.99 -2.68
N THR A 110 -4.60 12.67 -3.54
CA THR A 110 -5.71 13.57 -3.91
C THR A 110 -7.03 12.80 -3.92
N SER A 111 -8.13 13.47 -4.29
CA SER A 111 -9.45 12.84 -4.47
C SER A 111 -9.52 11.88 -5.66
N HIS A 112 -8.58 11.94 -6.61
CA HIS A 112 -8.60 11.15 -7.84
C HIS A 112 -7.28 10.43 -8.14
N GLY A 113 -6.20 10.80 -7.46
CA GLY A 113 -4.86 10.26 -7.65
C GLY A 113 -4.41 9.44 -6.45
N ALA A 114 -3.92 8.23 -6.72
CA ALA A 114 -3.33 7.36 -5.72
C ALA A 114 -2.02 6.74 -6.24
N LEU A 115 -1.13 6.42 -5.31
CA LEU A 115 -0.04 5.48 -5.56
C LEU A 115 -0.57 4.06 -5.33
N HIS A 116 -0.21 3.12 -6.19
CA HIS A 116 -0.56 1.70 -6.08
C HIS A 116 0.71 0.87 -6.08
N GLY A 117 0.80 -0.07 -5.14
CA GLY A 117 1.83 -1.10 -5.10
C GLY A 117 1.19 -2.46 -4.86
N GLU A 118 1.77 -3.50 -5.44
CA GLU A 118 1.25 -4.86 -5.38
C GLU A 118 2.37 -5.90 -5.22
N ARG A 119 2.03 -7.03 -4.61
CA ARG A 119 2.89 -8.22 -4.54
C ARG A 119 2.01 -9.46 -4.56
N HIS A 120 2.41 -10.42 -5.39
CA HIS A 120 1.87 -11.78 -5.31
C HIS A 120 2.66 -12.57 -4.27
N PHE A 121 1.95 -13.12 -3.29
CA PHE A 121 2.47 -14.10 -2.35
C PHE A 121 2.19 -15.50 -2.89
N GLY A 122 3.26 -16.24 -3.17
CA GLY A 122 3.15 -17.59 -3.71
C GLY A 122 2.72 -18.61 -2.64
N PRO A 123 2.35 -19.83 -3.05
CA PRO A 123 1.90 -20.88 -2.12
C PRO A 123 2.96 -21.24 -1.08
N LYS A 124 4.26 -21.10 -1.41
CA LYS A 124 5.38 -21.40 -0.50
C LYS A 124 5.50 -20.41 0.66
N GLU A 125 4.83 -19.26 0.58
CA GLU A 125 4.80 -18.28 1.65
C GLU A 125 3.65 -18.54 2.63
N PHE A 126 2.93 -19.65 2.51
CA PHE A 126 1.86 -20.05 3.41
C PHE A 126 2.10 -21.46 3.94
N ASP A 127 1.96 -21.63 5.25
CA ASP A 127 2.17 -22.93 5.90
C ASP A 127 1.15 -23.19 7.02
N ASN A 128 0.97 -24.47 7.32
CA ASN A 128 0.16 -24.94 8.45
C ASN A 128 0.96 -24.80 9.74
N VAL A 129 0.55 -23.87 10.59
CA VAL A 129 1.16 -23.65 11.90
C VAL A 129 0.31 -24.32 12.97
N THR A 130 0.92 -25.18 13.79
CA THR A 130 0.25 -25.78 14.95
C THR A 130 -0.02 -24.71 16.00
N LEU A 131 -1.24 -24.69 16.53
CA LEU A 131 -1.63 -23.77 17.59
C LEU A 131 -0.83 -24.05 18.88
N SER A 132 -0.58 -23.02 19.69
CA SER A 132 0.23 -23.13 20.91
C SER A 132 -0.34 -24.07 21.96
N ASP A 133 -1.66 -24.31 21.94
CA ASP A 133 -2.32 -25.30 22.80
C ASP A 133 -2.17 -26.75 22.29
N GLY A 134 -1.45 -26.95 21.18
CA GLY A 134 -1.25 -28.24 20.53
C GLY A 134 -2.49 -28.81 19.84
N ARG A 135 -3.62 -28.11 19.87
CA ARG A 135 -4.90 -28.62 19.36
C ARG A 135 -5.28 -27.95 18.06
N GLY A 136 -4.76 -28.52 16.98
CA GLY A 136 -5.09 -28.17 15.61
C GLY A 136 -4.11 -27.17 15.01
N TRP A 137 -4.49 -26.64 13.86
CA TRP A 137 -3.63 -25.84 13.00
C TRP A 137 -4.39 -24.65 12.41
N VAL A 138 -3.60 -23.70 11.90
CA VAL A 138 -4.03 -22.56 11.10
C VAL A 138 -3.10 -22.39 9.90
N VAL A 139 -3.59 -21.83 8.78
CA VAL A 139 -2.70 -21.36 7.72
C VAL A 139 -2.25 -19.95 8.05
N SER A 140 -0.94 -19.74 8.00
CA SER A 140 -0.30 -18.44 8.23
C SER A 140 0.68 -18.11 7.11
N TYR A 141 0.84 -16.82 6.86
CA TYR A 141 1.93 -16.30 6.04
C TYR A 141 3.26 -16.45 6.79
N VAL A 142 4.24 -17.06 6.12
CA VAL A 142 5.59 -17.36 6.63
C VAL A 142 6.70 -16.74 5.76
N GLY A 143 6.33 -15.89 4.79
CA GLY A 143 7.27 -15.18 3.92
C GLY A 143 7.93 -13.97 4.57
N ASP A 144 8.47 -13.07 3.74
CA ASP A 144 9.16 -11.87 4.20
C ASP A 144 8.25 -10.91 4.96
N HIS A 145 8.64 -10.56 6.18
CA HIS A 145 7.92 -9.56 6.97
C HIS A 145 8.33 -8.11 6.65
N TRP A 146 9.33 -7.91 5.79
CA TRP A 146 9.74 -6.62 5.27
C TRP A 146 10.06 -6.71 3.79
N PHE A 147 9.39 -5.90 2.97
CA PHE A 147 9.71 -5.71 1.57
C PHE A 147 9.33 -4.32 1.06
N ASN A 148 9.89 -3.93 -0.07
CA ASN A 148 9.51 -2.72 -0.78
C ASN A 148 8.56 -3.07 -1.93
N LEU A 149 7.59 -2.20 -2.18
CA LEU A 149 6.76 -2.25 -3.39
C LEU A 149 7.11 -1.05 -4.26
N THR A 150 7.50 -1.32 -5.50
CA THR A 150 7.50 -0.27 -6.54
C THR A 150 6.07 0.21 -6.71
N THR A 151 5.89 1.53 -6.80
CA THR A 151 4.55 2.09 -6.95
C THR A 151 4.36 2.71 -8.32
N THR A 152 3.11 2.68 -8.78
CA THR A 152 2.67 3.40 -9.96
C THR A 152 1.60 4.40 -9.57
N THR A 153 1.54 5.52 -10.28
CA THR A 153 0.44 6.47 -10.11
C THR A 153 -0.77 5.96 -10.87
N VAL A 154 -1.88 5.79 -10.16
CA VAL A 154 -3.16 5.35 -10.72
C VAL A 154 -4.24 6.40 -10.48
N MET A 155 -5.18 6.48 -11.42
CA MET A 155 -6.42 7.22 -11.20
C MET A 155 -7.35 6.34 -10.37
N ARG A 156 -7.65 6.75 -9.14
CA ARG A 156 -8.64 6.08 -8.32
C ARG A 156 -9.99 6.73 -8.57
N SER A 157 -10.88 6.01 -9.24
CA SER A 157 -12.30 6.37 -9.23
C SER A 157 -12.80 6.17 -7.79
N PRO A 158 -13.41 7.17 -7.13
CA PRO A 158 -13.89 7.01 -5.76
C PRO A 158 -14.88 5.85 -5.71
N GLY A 159 -14.49 4.76 -5.06
CA GLY A 159 -15.37 3.63 -4.81
C GLY A 159 -16.48 4.06 -3.85
N LYS A 160 -17.70 4.24 -4.39
CA LYS A 160 -19.01 4.33 -3.72
C LYS A 160 -19.11 5.17 -2.43
N GLU A 161 -19.75 6.33 -2.61
CA GLU A 161 -20.52 7.11 -1.62
C GLU A 161 -19.87 7.36 -0.25
N LEU A 162 -19.12 8.46 -0.14
CA LEU A 162 -19.31 9.31 1.04
C LEU A 162 -20.76 9.78 1.01
N GLY A 163 -21.55 9.34 2.00
CA GLY A 163 -22.96 9.64 2.11
C GLY A 163 -23.24 11.13 1.96
N THR A 164 -23.99 11.48 0.92
CA THR A 164 -24.76 12.70 0.87
C THR A 164 -26.16 12.32 0.39
N LYS A 165 -27.01 11.87 1.32
CA LYS A 165 -28.44 12.14 1.17
C LYS A 165 -28.60 13.62 1.46
N ILE A 166 -28.55 14.45 0.41
CA ILE A 166 -29.28 15.71 0.46
C ILE A 166 -30.71 15.31 0.18
N GLU A 167 -31.51 15.28 1.25
CA GLU A 167 -32.95 15.21 1.15
C GLU A 167 -33.39 16.55 0.53
N GLU A 168 -33.56 16.58 -0.80
CA GLU A 168 -34.32 17.66 -1.44
C GLU A 168 -35.78 17.51 -1.02
N SER A 169 -36.15 18.26 0.01
CA SER A 169 -37.53 18.64 0.25
C SER A 169 -37.95 19.61 -0.85
N HIS A 170 -38.76 19.14 -1.79
CA HIS A 170 -39.52 20.00 -2.68
C HIS A 170 -41.00 19.59 -2.61
N GLU A 171 -41.76 20.49 -1.97
CA GLU A 171 -43.22 20.75 -1.96
C GLU A 171 -44.22 19.61 -1.73
#